data_AF-A0A958P7I2-F1
#
_entry.id   AF-A0A958P7I2-F1
#
_cell.length_a   1.000
_cell.length_b   1.000
_cell.length_c   1.000
_cell.angle_alpha   90.00
_cell.angle_beta   90.00
_cell.angle_gamma   90.00
#
_symmetry.space_group_name_H-M   'P 1'
#
loop_
_entity.id
_entity.type
_entity.pdbx_description
1 polymer ?
#
loop_
_entity_poly.entity_id
_entity_poly.type
_entity_poly.pdbx_seq_one_letter_code
_entity_poly.pdbx_strand_id
1 'polypeptide(L)' 'SGELPMVFERFHRARSVGRTGGSGLGLSIAKRIADLHYADLSLLNRPEGGLGAHIEIKTF' A
#
# COMPACT_ATOMS: atom_id res chain seq x y z
N SER A 1 -9.22 1.71 13.50
CA SER A 1 -8.29 2.27 12.49
C SER A 1 -6.99 1.47 12.53
N GLY A 2 -6.87 0.40 11.75
CA GLY A 2 -5.76 -0.56 11.95
C GLY A 2 -5.45 -1.53 10.82
N GLU A 3 -5.82 -1.24 9.56
CA GLU A 3 -5.55 -2.15 8.42
C GLU A 3 -4.32 -1.76 7.58
N LEU A 4 -3.73 -0.58 7.80
CA LEU A 4 -2.59 -0.07 7.01
C LEU A 4 -1.36 -1.01 6.98
N PRO A 5 -1.04 -1.79 8.02
CA PRO A 5 0.04 -2.77 7.91
C PRO A 5 -0.33 -3.96 7.00
N MET A 6 -1.60 -4.40 7.05
CA MET A 6 -2.06 -5.62 6.38
C MET A 6 -2.28 -5.43 4.87
N VAL A 7 -2.49 -4.20 4.39
CA VAL A 7 -2.71 -3.93 2.96
C VAL A 7 -1.50 -4.22 2.06
N PHE A 8 -0.32 -4.45 2.63
CA PHE A 8 0.86 -4.91 1.90
C PHE A 8 0.95 -6.44 1.78
N GLU A 9 0.12 -7.19 2.51
CA GLU A 9 0.07 -8.64 2.39
C GLU A 9 -0.55 -9.06 1.05
N ARG A 10 0.00 -10.12 0.46
CA ARG A 10 -0.54 -10.69 -0.78
C ARG A 10 -1.96 -11.17 -0.53
N PHE A 11 -2.86 -10.87 -1.46
CA PHE A 11 -4.29 -11.25 -1.41
C PHE A 11 -5.09 -10.56 -0.30
N HIS A 12 -4.50 -9.61 0.44
CA HIS A 12 -5.27 -8.84 1.41
C HIS A 12 -6.26 -7.92 0.69
N ARG A 13 -7.51 -7.97 1.16
CA ARG A 13 -8.61 -7.15 0.64
C ARG A 13 -9.32 -6.51 1.81
N ALA A 14 -9.38 -5.18 1.82
CA ALA A 14 -10.17 -4.46 2.81
C ALA A 14 -11.66 -4.83 2.67
N ARG A 15 -12.35 -5.03 3.81
CA ARG A 15 -13.77 -5.42 3.84
C ARG A 15 -14.69 -4.45 3.10
N SER A 16 -14.29 -3.19 2.95
CA SER A 16 -15.05 -2.12 2.29
C SER A 16 -15.05 -2.18 0.76
N VAL A 17 -14.23 -3.04 0.13
CA VAL A 17 -14.02 -3.05 -1.33
C VAL A 17 -15.16 -3.75 -2.12
N GLY A 18 -16.12 -4.39 -1.44
CA GLY A 18 -17.32 -4.95 -2.08
C GLY A 18 -17.03 -5.81 -3.32
N ARG A 19 -17.80 -5.60 -4.40
CA ARG A 19 -17.69 -6.32 -5.70
C ARG A 19 -16.58 -5.82 -6.63
N THR A 20 -15.79 -4.83 -6.22
CA THR A 20 -14.74 -4.27 -7.08
C THR A 20 -13.69 -5.36 -7.38
N GLY A 21 -13.46 -5.64 -8.66
CA GLY A 21 -12.53 -6.68 -9.11
C GLY A 21 -11.08 -6.29 -8.83
N GLY A 22 -10.28 -7.25 -8.37
CA GLY A 22 -8.86 -7.08 -8.09
C GLY A 22 -8.29 -8.23 -7.26
N SER A 23 -7.07 -8.67 -7.57
CA SER A 23 -6.42 -9.82 -6.92
C SER A 23 -5.84 -9.53 -5.54
N GLY A 24 -5.85 -8.26 -5.09
CA GLY A 24 -5.18 -7.85 -3.84
C GLY A 24 -3.66 -7.94 -3.93
N LEU A 25 -3.07 -7.88 -5.13
CA LEU A 25 -1.63 -8.02 -5.33
C LEU A 25 -0.88 -6.68 -5.53
N GLY A 26 -1.57 -5.62 -5.97
CA GLY A 26 -0.93 -4.37 -6.39
C GLY A 26 0.02 -3.77 -5.35
N LEU A 27 -0.44 -3.60 -4.11
CA LEU A 27 0.37 -3.02 -3.03
C LEU A 27 1.52 -3.94 -2.60
N SER A 28 1.31 -5.27 -2.58
CA SER A 28 2.37 -6.23 -2.27
C SER A 28 3.50 -6.19 -3.31
N ILE A 29 3.16 -5.99 -4.59
CA ILE A 29 4.14 -5.82 -5.67
C ILE A 29 4.86 -4.48 -5.53
N ALA A 30 4.13 -3.39 -5.30
CA ALA A 30 4.71 -2.06 -5.10
C ALA A 30 5.70 -2.03 -3.94
N LYS A 31 5.34 -2.64 -2.79
CA LYS A 31 6.24 -2.77 -1.63
C LYS A 31 7.50 -3.55 -1.98
N ARG A 32 7.36 -4.67 -2.70
CA ARG A 32 8.51 -5.46 -3.14
C ARG A 32 9.44 -4.66 -4.06
N ILE A 33 8.90 -3.86 -4.96
CA ILE A 33 9.69 -2.99 -5.85
C ILE A 33 10.41 -1.92 -5.03
N ALA A 34 9.74 -1.24 -4.10
CA ALA A 34 10.37 -0.25 -3.23
C ALA A 34 11.53 -0.86 -2.43
N ASP A 35 11.32 -2.03 -1.84
CA ASP A 35 12.34 -2.75 -1.07
C ASP A 35 13.58 -3.09 -1.91
N LEU A 36 13.39 -3.51 -3.17
CA LEU A 36 14.49 -3.79 -4.10
C LEU A 36 15.30 -2.54 -4.46
N HIS A 37 14.71 -1.36 -4.35
CA HIS A 37 15.36 -0.07 -4.63
C HIS A 37 15.81 0.65 -3.34
N TYR A 38 15.83 -0.04 -2.20
CA TYR A 38 16.15 0.55 -0.89
C TYR A 38 15.28 1.78 -0.56
N ALA A 39 14.04 1.78 -1.04
CA ALA A 39 13.06 2.84 -0.85
C ALA A 39 12.01 2.42 0.18
N ASP A 40 11.51 3.38 0.94
CA ASP A 40 10.43 3.19 1.89
C ASP A 40 9.09 3.59 1.25
N LEU A 41 8.11 2.66 1.24
CA LEU A 41 6.74 2.89 0.78
C LEU A 41 5.81 2.96 1.99
N SER A 42 5.08 4.07 2.13
CA SER A 42 4.10 4.29 3.19
C SER A 42 2.74 4.71 2.63
N LEU A 43 1.68 4.42 3.40
CA LEU A 43 0.31 4.77 3.09
C LEU A 43 -0.26 5.60 4.23
N LEU A 44 -1.01 6.65 3.89
CA LEU A 44 -1.69 7.51 4.85
C LEU A 44 -3.12 7.81 4.40
N ASN A 45 -4.02 7.98 5.37
CA ASN A 45 -5.31 8.60 5.10
C ASN A 45 -5.10 10.11 5.03
N ARG A 46 -5.58 10.74 3.96
CA ARG A 46 -5.45 12.20 3.82
C ARG A 46 -6.56 12.92 4.60
N PRO A 47 -6.31 14.12 5.16
CA PRO A 47 -7.31 14.89 5.90
C PRO A 47 -8.59 15.16 5.10
N GLU A 48 -8.46 15.39 3.80
CA GLU A 48 -9.56 15.61 2.84
C GLU A 48 -10.27 14.32 2.39
N GLY A 49 -9.78 13.16 2.83
CA GLY A 49 -10.28 11.85 2.44
C GLY A 49 -9.48 11.17 1.32
N GLY A 50 -9.67 9.85 1.24
CA GLY A 50 -8.95 8.97 0.33
C GLY A 50 -7.56 8.55 0.83
N LEU A 51 -6.85 7.82 -0.02
CA LEU A 51 -5.55 7.22 0.25
C LEU A 51 -4.43 8.08 -0.35
N GLY A 52 -3.46 8.47 0.48
CA GLY A 52 -2.16 8.95 0.03
C GLY A 52 -1.13 7.82 0.05
N ALA A 53 -0.28 7.77 -0.95
CA ALA A 53 0.87 6.87 -1.01
C ALA A 53 2.15 7.70 -1.15
N HIS A 54 3.17 7.39 -0.37
CA HIS A 54 4.45 8.10 -0.37
C HIS A 54 5.60 7.11 -0.55
N ILE A 55 6.54 7.45 -1.43
CA ILE A 55 7.78 6.69 -1.66
C ILE A 55 8.95 7.61 -1.36
N GLU A 56 9.84 7.16 -0.49
CA GLU A 56 11.10 7.83 -0.18
C GLU A 56 12.27 6.98 -0.67
N ILE A 57 13.07 7.52 -1.59
CA ILE A 57 14.26 6.84 -2.11
C ILE A 57 15.47 7.35 -1.32
N LYS A 58 16.21 6.44 -0.70
CA LYS A 58 17.43 6.79 0.04
C LYS A 58 18.58 7.01 -0.95
N THR A 59 18.99 8.26 -1.09
CA THR A 59 20.26 8.61 -1.76
C THR A 59 21.39 8.59 -0.74
N PHE A 60 22.51 7.95 -1.12
CA PHE A 60 23.74 7.85 -0.33
C PHE A 60 24.51 9.18 -0.32
#